data_AF-A0AAD5TT61-F1
#
_entry.id   AF-A0AAD5TT61-F1
#
_cell.length_a   1.000
_cell.length_b   1.000
_cell.length_c   1.000
_cell.angle_alpha   90.00
_cell.angle_beta   90.00
_cell.angle_gamma   90.00
#
_symmetry.space_group_name_H-M   'P 1'
#
loop_
_entity.id
_entity.type
_entity.pdbx_description
1 polymer ?
#
loop_
_entity_poly.entity_id
_entity_poly.type
_entity_poly.pdbx_seq_one_letter_code
_entity_poly.pdbx_strand_id
1 'polypeptide(L)'
;LEFVGNSQDYEPSCNYLVGIFDKEKNTVTLREAKVVPLATVVKKNKNTTNKILGEKNFDSRNELGEAFGSKKSKQQIKSRVQNKINQDSVDKVSNAIFDAVDTISATMPSREKILENTLSDRPIPPCNLAAETVKDVYNLENIAPQNLINMLSVKEFMHIKFQADLKKSIDKH
;
A
#
# COMPACT_ATOMS: atom_id res chain seq x y z
N LEU A 1 35.61 -15.46 5.67
CA LEU A 1 34.15 -15.57 5.84
C LEU A 1 33.87 -16.56 6.96
N GLU A 2 32.68 -16.49 7.56
CA GLU A 2 32.16 -17.49 8.51
C GLU A 2 30.80 -17.95 7.98
N PHE A 3 30.50 -19.24 8.11
CA PHE A 3 29.20 -19.81 7.71
C PHE A 3 28.43 -20.13 8.99
N VAL A 4 27.22 -19.57 9.11
CA VAL A 4 26.31 -19.84 10.22
C VAL A 4 25.06 -20.49 9.64
N GLY A 5 24.70 -21.66 10.17
CA GLY A 5 23.46 -22.34 9.79
C GLY A 5 22.70 -22.78 11.02
N ASN A 6 21.39 -22.58 10.99
CA ASN A 6 20.49 -23.05 12.04
C ASN A 6 19.37 -23.87 11.41
N SER A 7 19.13 -25.08 11.91
CA SER A 7 18.06 -25.96 11.43
C SER A 7 16.70 -25.69 12.08
N GLN A 8 16.62 -24.73 13.00
CA GLN A 8 15.43 -24.48 13.83
C GLN A 8 14.24 -23.87 13.06
N ASP A 9 14.50 -23.22 11.93
CA ASP A 9 13.47 -22.50 11.16
C ASP A 9 12.71 -23.39 10.16
N TYR A 10 13.07 -24.68 10.07
CA TYR A 10 12.33 -25.65 9.26
C TYR A 10 11.32 -26.38 10.14
N GLU A 11 10.04 -26.17 9.82
CA GLU A 11 8.89 -26.82 10.46
C GLU A 11 9.08 -28.34 10.58
N PRO A 12 8.76 -28.95 11.74
CA PRO A 12 8.86 -30.40 11.96
C PRO A 12 7.88 -31.22 11.09
N SER A 13 7.10 -30.58 10.22
CA SER A 13 6.10 -31.21 9.37
C SER A 13 6.68 -31.85 8.09
N CYS A 14 7.95 -31.59 7.75
CA CYS A 14 8.58 -32.11 6.54
C CYS A 14 9.84 -32.93 6.84
N ASN A 15 9.78 -34.24 6.58
CA ASN A 15 10.94 -35.14 6.66
C ASN A 15 11.58 -35.30 5.27
N TYR A 16 12.87 -34.99 5.14
CA TYR A 16 13.59 -35.11 3.88
C TYR A 16 14.38 -36.42 3.84
N LEU A 17 14.38 -37.09 2.69
CA LEU A 17 15.23 -38.25 2.43
C LEU A 17 16.09 -38.02 1.20
N VAL A 18 17.36 -38.37 1.30
CA VAL A 18 18.30 -38.41 0.18
C VAL A 18 18.32 -39.83 -0.36
N GLY A 19 17.92 -39.97 -1.63
CA GLY A 19 17.97 -41.23 -2.35
C GLY A 19 19.24 -41.37 -3.18
N ILE A 20 19.99 -42.45 -2.98
CA ILE A 20 21.09 -42.85 -3.85
C ILE A 20 20.59 -44.03 -4.69
N PHE A 21 20.48 -43.81 -5.99
CA PHE A 21 20.05 -44.81 -6.96
C PHE A 21 21.24 -45.47 -7.64
N ASP A 22 21.36 -46.79 -7.51
CA ASP A 22 22.33 -47.61 -8.21
C ASP A 22 21.67 -48.23 -9.45
N LYS A 23 22.12 -47.81 -10.65
CA LYS A 23 21.56 -48.22 -11.94
C LYS A 23 21.85 -49.68 -12.29
N GLU A 24 22.98 -50.23 -11.84
CA GLU A 24 23.39 -51.59 -12.19
C GLU A 24 22.60 -52.64 -11.40
N LYS A 25 22.32 -52.33 -10.13
CA LYS A 25 21.52 -53.19 -9.24
C LYS A 25 20.04 -52.84 -9.26
N ASN A 26 19.68 -51.72 -9.90
CA ASN A 26 18.33 -51.15 -9.95
C ASN A 26 17.71 -50.98 -8.55
N THR A 27 18.51 -50.51 -7.59
CA THR A 27 18.10 -50.34 -6.19
C THR A 27 18.22 -48.89 -5.76
N VAL A 28 17.22 -48.38 -5.04
CA VAL A 28 17.24 -47.06 -4.40
C VAL A 28 17.49 -47.23 -2.92
N THR A 29 18.54 -46.59 -2.39
CA THR A 29 18.78 -46.50 -0.95
C THR A 29 18.36 -45.12 -0.44
N LEU A 30 17.43 -45.06 0.50
CA LEU A 30 16.92 -43.82 1.08
C LEU A 30 17.56 -43.60 2.45
N ARG A 31 18.09 -42.40 2.69
CA ARG A 31 18.61 -41.97 4.01
C ARG A 31 17.96 -40.68 4.44
N GLU A 32 17.56 -40.59 5.70
CA GLU A 32 17.02 -39.36 6.28
C GLU A 32 18.07 -38.25 6.30
N ALA A 33 17.66 -37.02 5.96
CA ALA A 33 18.53 -35.85 5.95
C ALA A 33 17.81 -34.63 6.53
N LYS A 34 18.56 -33.77 7.23
CA LYS A 34 18.06 -32.48 7.73
C LYS A 34 18.54 -31.34 6.84
N VAL A 35 17.62 -30.45 6.47
CA VAL A 35 17.96 -29.24 5.71
C VAL A 35 18.47 -28.18 6.68
N VAL A 36 19.70 -27.69 6.43
CA VAL A 36 20.30 -26.60 7.22
C VAL A 36 20.57 -25.42 6.29
N PRO A 37 19.80 -24.32 6.38
CA PRO A 37 20.08 -23.11 5.63
C PRO A 37 21.41 -22.51 6.12
N LEU A 38 22.34 -22.25 5.20
CA LEU A 38 23.64 -21.66 5.52
C LEU A 38 23.67 -20.21 5.04
N ALA A 39 23.96 -19.29 5.96
CA ALA A 39 24.20 -17.88 5.67
C ALA A 39 25.69 -17.55 5.86
N THR A 40 26.26 -16.77 4.93
CA THR A 40 27.63 -16.27 5.06
C THR A 40 27.66 -14.95 5.80
N VAL A 41 28.50 -14.86 6.83
CA VAL A 41 28.77 -13.61 7.55
C VAL A 41 30.21 -13.16 7.30
N VAL A 42 30.37 -11.87 6.98
CA VAL A 42 31.68 -11.24 6.79
C VAL A 42 32.26 -10.89 8.16
N LYS A 43 33.41 -11.48 8.52
CA LYS A 43 34.07 -11.29 9.84
C LYS A 43 34.31 -9.82 10.20
N LYS A 44 34.49 -8.94 9.21
CA LYS A 44 34.69 -7.49 9.41
C LYS A 44 33.43 -6.76 9.92
N ASN A 45 32.23 -7.29 9.68
CA ASN A 45 30.96 -6.64 10.04
C ASN A 45 30.48 -6.94 11.48
N LYS A 46 31.18 -7.81 12.23
CA LYS A 46 30.79 -8.17 13.61
C LYS A 46 31.07 -7.05 14.61
N ASN A 47 32.05 -6.17 14.33
CA ASN A 47 32.53 -5.14 15.25
C ASN A 47 31.83 -3.77 15.08
N THR A 48 30.98 -3.59 14.07
CA THR A 48 30.26 -2.33 13.79
C THR A 48 29.06 -2.09 14.69
N THR A 49 28.59 -3.10 15.43
CA THR A 49 27.40 -3.01 16.28
C THR A 49 27.56 -1.99 17.41
N ASN A 50 28.74 -1.90 18.02
CA ASN A 50 28.98 -1.07 19.20
C ASN A 50 28.84 0.45 18.94
N LYS A 51 29.16 0.93 17.74
CA LYS A 51 28.97 2.36 17.37
C LYS A 51 27.50 2.70 17.14
N ILE A 52 26.78 1.80 16.47
CA ILE A 52 25.34 1.95 16.16
C ILE A 52 24.49 1.96 17.44
N LEU A 53 24.86 1.16 18.44
CA LEU A 53 24.18 1.15 19.75
C LEU A 53 24.28 2.50 20.49
N GLY A 54 25.43 3.17 20.41
CA GLY A 54 25.64 4.48 21.04
C GLY A 54 24.82 5.60 20.40
N GLU A 55 24.73 5.62 19.08
CA GLU A 55 23.95 6.59 18.31
C GLU A 55 22.45 6.39 18.53
N LYS A 56 21.96 5.13 18.42
CA LYS A 56 20.56 4.79 18.72
C LYS A 56 20.14 5.24 20.12
N ASN A 57 21.01 5.05 21.12
CA ASN A 57 20.73 5.48 22.48
C ASN A 57 20.65 7.00 22.61
N PHE A 58 21.41 7.76 21.84
CA PHE A 58 21.35 9.22 21.85
C PHE A 58 20.05 9.72 21.19
N ASP A 59 19.69 9.14 20.06
CA ASP A 59 18.46 9.51 19.33
C ASP A 59 17.21 9.19 20.14
N SER A 60 17.12 7.99 20.73
CA SER A 60 16.00 7.63 21.61
C SER A 60 15.91 8.54 22.85
N ARG A 61 17.04 9.00 23.41
CA ARG A 61 17.02 9.99 24.50
C ARG A 61 16.52 11.34 24.05
N ASN A 62 16.86 11.76 22.83
CA ASN A 62 16.41 13.01 22.25
C ASN A 62 14.90 12.99 21.99
N GLU A 63 14.39 11.90 21.42
CA GLU A 63 12.95 11.67 21.18
C GLU A 63 12.14 11.67 22.48
N LEU A 64 12.59 10.94 23.50
CA LEU A 64 11.93 10.94 24.81
C LEU A 64 12.00 12.33 25.48
N GLY A 65 13.12 13.05 25.32
CA GLY A 65 13.29 14.42 25.80
C GLY A 65 12.40 15.43 25.09
N GLU A 66 12.13 15.25 23.80
CA GLU A 66 11.21 16.08 23.04
C GLU A 66 9.74 15.77 23.39
N ALA A 67 9.38 14.50 23.58
CA ALA A 67 8.03 14.09 23.94
C ALA A 67 7.69 14.50 25.39
N PHE A 68 8.54 14.19 26.36
CA PHE A 68 8.23 14.27 27.79
C PHE A 68 9.07 15.29 28.59
N GLY A 69 10.08 15.92 28.00
CA GLY A 69 10.94 16.87 28.70
C GLY A 69 10.24 18.18 29.10
N SER A 70 10.84 18.95 30.00
CA SER A 70 10.37 20.30 30.35
C SER A 70 10.48 21.25 29.15
N LYS A 71 9.70 22.34 29.14
CA LYS A 71 9.72 23.35 28.06
C LYS A 71 11.14 23.84 27.73
N LYS A 72 11.97 24.06 28.76
CA LYS A 72 13.38 24.44 28.62
C LYS A 72 14.23 23.36 27.94
N SER A 73 14.04 22.10 28.34
CA SER A 73 14.76 20.95 27.75
C SER A 73 14.40 20.75 26.28
N LYS A 74 13.10 20.80 25.94
CA LYS A 74 12.63 20.71 24.56
C LYS A 74 13.22 21.81 23.67
N GLN A 75 13.28 23.05 24.18
CA GLN A 75 13.86 24.16 23.44
C GLN A 75 15.36 23.96 23.20
N GLN A 76 16.11 23.51 24.21
CA GLN A 76 17.54 23.24 24.07
C GLN A 76 17.83 22.11 23.08
N ILE A 77 17.02 21.04 23.10
CA ILE A 77 17.05 19.96 22.11
C ILE A 77 16.82 20.50 20.71
N LYS A 78 15.75 21.28 20.50
CA LYS A 78 15.42 21.87 19.19
C LYS A 78 16.51 22.79 18.66
N SER A 79 17.06 23.66 19.51
CA SER A 79 18.17 24.53 19.13
C SER A 79 19.42 23.73 18.75
N ARG A 80 19.73 22.64 19.46
CA ARG A 80 20.86 21.77 19.11
C ARG A 80 20.66 21.05 17.78
N VAL A 81 19.44 20.58 17.49
CA VAL A 81 19.10 19.94 16.21
C VAL A 81 19.19 20.96 15.07
N GLN A 82 18.64 22.17 15.24
CA GLN A 82 18.72 23.24 14.25
C GLN A 82 20.16 23.66 13.97
N ASN A 83 20.99 23.82 15.01
CA ASN A 83 22.41 24.18 14.84
C ASN A 83 23.25 23.08 14.18
N LYS A 84 22.81 21.81 14.24
CA LYS A 84 23.49 20.70 13.55
C LYS A 84 23.29 20.77 12.03
N ILE A 85 22.25 21.47 11.57
CA ILE A 85 21.97 21.69 10.15
C ILE A 85 22.89 22.83 9.67
N ASN A 86 24.10 22.49 9.21
CA ASN A 86 25.02 23.46 8.60
C ASN A 86 24.41 23.98 7.29
N GLN A 87 24.09 25.28 7.24
CA GLN A 87 23.43 25.95 6.09
C GLN A 87 24.19 25.70 4.78
N ASP A 88 25.53 25.80 4.79
CA ASP A 88 26.38 25.58 3.61
C ASP A 88 26.35 24.14 3.05
N SER A 89 26.00 23.15 3.89
CA SER A 89 25.87 21.75 3.47
C SER A 89 24.47 21.43 2.94
N VAL A 90 23.46 22.13 3.44
CA VAL A 90 22.08 21.99 2.98
C VAL A 90 21.92 22.56 1.59
N ASP A 91 22.55 23.69 1.28
CA ASP A 91 22.41 24.34 -0.03
C ASP A 91 22.96 23.48 -1.19
N LYS A 92 23.91 22.57 -0.92
CA LYS A 92 24.42 21.62 -1.92
C LYS A 92 23.54 20.39 -2.09
N VAL A 93 22.86 19.97 -1.03
CA VAL A 93 21.99 18.78 -1.02
C VAL A 93 20.55 19.13 -1.39
N SER A 94 20.14 20.38 -1.16
CA SER A 94 18.81 20.89 -1.46
C SER A 94 18.46 20.73 -2.94
N ASN A 95 19.39 21.02 -3.85
CA ASN A 95 19.19 20.81 -5.29
C ASN A 95 18.88 19.34 -5.61
N ALA A 96 19.64 18.40 -5.04
CA ALA A 96 19.37 16.96 -5.23
C ALA A 96 18.05 16.51 -4.61
N ILE A 97 17.62 17.14 -3.51
CA ILE A 97 16.30 16.91 -2.90
C ILE A 97 15.19 17.48 -3.80
N PHE A 98 15.36 18.68 -4.34
CA PHE A 98 14.40 19.29 -5.26
C PHE A 98 14.27 18.46 -6.54
N ASP A 99 15.36 17.98 -7.11
CA ASP A 99 15.34 17.07 -8.26
C ASP A 99 14.58 15.76 -7.93
N ALA A 100 14.79 15.21 -6.73
CA ALA A 100 14.05 14.02 -6.27
C ALA A 100 12.56 14.31 -6.05
N VAL A 101 12.21 15.50 -5.56
CA VAL A 101 10.81 15.93 -5.40
C VAL A 101 10.16 16.18 -6.76
N ASP A 102 10.86 16.78 -7.70
CA ASP A 102 10.36 17.07 -9.05
C ASP A 102 10.13 15.79 -9.85
N THR A 103 11.02 14.81 -9.74
CA THR A 103 10.82 13.48 -10.36
C THR A 103 9.61 12.73 -9.77
N ILE A 104 9.40 12.81 -8.45
CA ILE A 104 8.22 12.22 -7.80
C ILE A 104 6.95 13.01 -8.17
N SER A 105 7.03 14.34 -8.19
CA SER A 105 5.94 15.25 -8.54
C SER A 105 5.48 15.05 -9.99
N ALA A 106 6.41 14.78 -10.91
CA ALA A 106 6.08 14.45 -12.30
C ALA A 106 5.26 13.16 -12.44
N THR A 107 5.35 12.25 -11.47
CA THR A 107 4.59 11.00 -11.45
C THR A 107 3.27 11.13 -10.67
N MET A 108 3.06 12.26 -9.97
CA MET A 108 1.85 12.50 -9.21
C MET A 108 0.68 12.83 -10.15
N PRO A 109 -0.48 12.13 -10.04
CA PRO A 109 -1.65 12.47 -10.82
C PRO A 109 -2.12 13.91 -10.49
N SER A 110 -2.65 14.61 -11.50
CA SER A 110 -3.22 15.95 -11.27
C SER A 110 -4.35 15.88 -10.25
N ARG A 111 -4.58 16.99 -9.54
CA ARG A 111 -5.60 17.07 -8.48
C ARG A 111 -7.00 16.68 -9.00
N GLU A 112 -7.29 17.01 -10.25
CA GLU A 112 -8.52 16.64 -10.95
C GLU A 112 -8.66 15.13 -11.13
N LYS A 113 -7.60 14.44 -11.58
CA LYS A 113 -7.59 12.97 -11.70
C LYS A 113 -7.74 12.27 -10.35
N ILE A 114 -7.15 12.82 -9.29
CA ILE A 114 -7.34 12.30 -7.93
C ILE A 114 -8.82 12.43 -7.54
N LEU A 115 -9.44 13.58 -7.79
CA LEU A 115 -10.85 13.79 -7.50
C LEU A 115 -11.73 12.84 -8.31
N GLU A 116 -11.48 12.66 -9.60
CA GLU A 116 -12.19 11.72 -10.46
C GLU A 116 -12.09 10.28 -9.92
N ASN A 117 -10.88 9.81 -9.57
CA ASN A 117 -10.68 8.48 -8.98
C ASN A 117 -11.43 8.33 -7.64
N THR A 118 -11.41 9.35 -6.79
CA THR A 118 -12.14 9.30 -5.52
C THR A 118 -13.66 9.33 -5.69
N LEU A 119 -14.15 9.93 -6.79
CA LEU A 119 -15.57 9.94 -7.13
C LEU A 119 -15.99 8.60 -7.75
N SER A 120 -15.14 7.97 -8.57
CA SER A 120 -15.41 6.64 -9.12
C SER A 120 -15.40 5.53 -8.06
N ASP A 121 -14.57 5.67 -7.03
CA ASP A 121 -14.55 4.72 -5.91
C ASP A 121 -15.81 4.81 -5.03
N ARG A 122 -16.52 5.94 -5.07
CA ARG A 122 -17.77 6.13 -4.33
C ARG A 122 -18.92 5.52 -5.12
N PRO A 123 -19.86 4.82 -4.46
CA PRO A 123 -21.07 4.28 -5.11
C PRO A 123 -22.10 5.39 -5.35
N ILE A 124 -21.69 6.46 -6.01
CA ILE A 124 -22.54 7.57 -6.43
C ILE A 124 -22.60 7.61 -7.96
N PRO A 125 -23.74 7.96 -8.56
CA PRO A 125 -23.81 8.16 -10.01
C PRO A 125 -22.81 9.24 -10.47
N PRO A 126 -22.37 9.18 -11.75
CA PRO A 126 -21.50 10.20 -12.32
C PRO A 126 -22.16 11.58 -12.22
N CYS A 127 -21.49 12.49 -11.52
CA CYS A 127 -21.96 13.84 -11.21
C CYS A 127 -21.34 14.85 -12.17
N ASN A 128 -22.16 15.73 -12.75
CA ASN A 128 -21.68 16.85 -13.55
C ASN A 128 -21.39 18.07 -12.67
N LEU A 129 -20.11 18.30 -12.36
CA LEU A 129 -19.67 19.42 -11.52
C LEU A 129 -19.78 20.80 -12.20
N ALA A 130 -19.96 20.83 -13.52
CA ALA A 130 -20.09 22.06 -14.30
C ALA A 130 -21.55 22.50 -14.50
N ALA A 131 -22.51 21.81 -13.90
CA ALA A 131 -23.93 22.14 -14.02
C ALA A 131 -24.27 23.43 -13.26
N GLU A 132 -24.90 24.40 -13.94
CA GLU A 132 -25.37 25.64 -13.32
C GLU A 132 -26.69 25.47 -12.55
N THR A 133 -27.48 24.46 -12.92
CA THR A 133 -28.79 24.18 -12.33
C THR A 133 -28.77 22.85 -11.59
N VAL A 134 -29.41 22.80 -10.42
CA VAL A 134 -29.50 21.59 -9.57
C VAL A 134 -30.02 20.35 -10.31
N LYS A 135 -30.91 20.55 -11.28
CA LYS A 135 -31.49 19.48 -12.11
C LYS A 135 -30.45 18.81 -13.02
N ASP A 136 -29.46 19.57 -13.49
CA ASP A 136 -28.51 19.12 -14.52
C ASP A 136 -27.23 18.52 -13.90
N VAL A 137 -27.14 18.52 -12.57
CA VAL A 137 -26.08 17.84 -11.81
C VAL A 137 -26.10 16.33 -12.08
N TYR A 138 -27.30 15.78 -12.25
CA TYR A 138 -27.54 14.35 -12.51
C TYR A 138 -28.47 14.16 -13.71
N ASN A 139 -27.90 14.20 -14.91
CA ASN A 139 -28.65 13.96 -16.14
C ASN A 139 -29.14 12.52 -16.21
N LEU A 140 -30.38 12.33 -16.67
CA LEU A 140 -30.98 11.00 -16.84
C LEU A 140 -30.16 10.09 -17.74
N GLU A 141 -29.55 10.66 -18.79
CA GLU A 141 -28.72 9.90 -19.75
C GLU A 141 -27.46 9.31 -19.10
N ASN A 142 -26.92 9.99 -18.08
CA ASN A 142 -25.74 9.55 -17.34
C ASN A 142 -26.07 8.48 -16.30
N ILE A 143 -27.30 8.48 -15.77
CA ILE A 143 -27.77 7.49 -14.78
C ILE A 143 -28.31 6.24 -15.48
N ALA A 144 -29.12 6.43 -16.51
CA ALA A 144 -29.77 5.39 -17.28
C ALA A 144 -29.44 5.61 -18.76
N PRO A 145 -28.61 4.75 -19.36
CA PRO A 145 -28.27 4.90 -20.77
C PRO A 145 -29.53 4.72 -21.65
N GLN A 146 -29.56 5.43 -22.78
CA GLN A 146 -30.74 5.54 -23.65
C GLN A 146 -31.26 4.19 -24.15
N ASN A 147 -30.38 3.19 -24.30
CA ASN A 147 -30.76 1.83 -24.66
C ASN A 147 -31.69 1.18 -23.62
N LEU A 148 -31.43 1.38 -22.32
CA LEU A 148 -32.29 0.87 -21.24
C LEU A 148 -33.62 1.63 -21.19
N ILE A 149 -33.57 2.95 -21.36
CA ILE A 149 -34.77 3.79 -21.37
C ILE A 149 -35.71 3.38 -22.53
N ASN A 150 -35.16 3.16 -23.72
CA ASN A 150 -35.94 2.74 -24.88
C ASN A 150 -36.55 1.34 -24.73
N MET A 151 -35.97 0.49 -23.89
CA MET A 151 -36.50 -0.84 -23.59
C MET A 151 -37.69 -0.78 -22.61
N LEU A 152 -37.85 0.29 -21.84
CA LEU A 152 -38.95 0.47 -20.90
C LEU A 152 -40.24 0.87 -21.64
N SER A 153 -41.16 -0.08 -21.81
CA SER A 153 -42.48 0.14 -22.42
C SER A 153 -43.49 0.76 -21.44
N VAL A 154 -43.32 2.03 -21.11
CA VAL A 154 -44.20 2.73 -20.12
C VAL A 154 -45.61 3.02 -20.63
N LYS A 155 -45.83 2.93 -21.96
CA LYS A 155 -47.10 3.28 -22.62
C LYS A 155 -48.27 2.45 -22.11
N GLU A 156 -48.05 1.16 -21.86
CA GLU A 156 -49.11 0.25 -21.39
C GLU A 156 -49.61 0.65 -20.00
N PHE A 157 -48.71 1.13 -19.14
CA PHE A 157 -49.06 1.57 -17.78
C PHE A 157 -49.78 2.92 -17.76
N MET A 158 -49.51 3.82 -18.72
CA MET A 158 -50.15 5.15 -18.80
C MET A 158 -51.65 5.10 -19.11
N HIS A 159 -52.13 4.01 -19.74
CA HIS A 159 -53.54 3.85 -20.10
C HIS A 159 -54.39 3.16 -19.03
N ILE A 160 -53.77 2.59 -18.00
CA ILE A 160 -54.45 1.87 -16.92
C ILE A 160 -54.96 2.88 -15.89
N LYS A 161 -56.30 2.95 -15.72
CA LYS A 161 -56.94 3.88 -14.78
C LYS A 161 -57.15 3.32 -13.38
N PHE A 162 -57.15 2.00 -13.22
CA PHE A 162 -57.45 1.32 -11.96
C PHE A 162 -56.24 0.50 -11.47
N GLN A 163 -55.92 0.64 -10.18
CA GLN A 163 -54.80 -0.04 -9.54
C GLN A 163 -54.90 -1.58 -9.61
N ALA A 164 -56.11 -2.13 -9.66
CA ALA A 164 -56.34 -3.57 -9.77
C ALA A 164 -55.89 -4.15 -11.12
N ASP A 165 -55.98 -3.38 -12.20
CA ASP A 165 -55.59 -3.82 -13.53
C ASP A 165 -54.10 -3.64 -13.79
N LEU A 166 -53.44 -2.74 -13.04
CA LEU A 166 -51.97 -2.61 -13.00
C LEU A 166 -51.30 -3.89 -12.48
N LYS A 167 -51.87 -4.50 -11.43
CA LYS A 167 -51.31 -5.74 -10.85
C LYS A 167 -51.36 -6.90 -11.85
N LYS A 168 -52.45 -7.00 -12.62
CA LYS A 168 -52.64 -8.05 -13.63
C LYS A 168 -51.70 -7.90 -14.82
N SER A 169 -51.26 -6.69 -15.16
CA SER A 169 -50.28 -6.48 -16.24
C SER A 169 -48.85 -6.76 -15.79
N ILE A 170 -48.52 -6.52 -14.52
CA ILE A 170 -47.20 -6.83 -13.94
C ILE A 170 -46.98 -8.35 -13.89
N ASP A 171 -47.98 -9.14 -13.47
CA ASP A 171 -47.84 -10.61 -13.34
C ASP A 171 -47.79 -11.36 -14.69
N LYS A 172 -48.03 -10.66 -15.81
CA LYS A 172 -48.09 -11.25 -17.15
C LYS A 172 -46.73 -11.24 -17.88
N HIS A 173 -45.76 -10.51 -17.35
CA HIS A 173 -44.39 -10.36 -17.87
C HIS A 173 -43.37 -10.87 -16.87
#